data_AF-R5E5Z2-F1
#
_entry.id   AF-R5E5Z2-F1
#
_cell.length_a   1.000
_cell.length_b   1.000
_cell.length_c   1.000
_cell.angle_alpha   90.00
_cell.angle_beta   90.00
_cell.angle_gamma   90.00
#
_symmetry.space_group_name_H-M   'P 1'
#
loop_
_entity.id
_entity.type
_entity.pdbx_description
1 polymer ?
#
loop_
_entity_poly.entity_id
_entity_poly.type
_entity_poly.pdbx_seq_one_letter_code
_entity_poly.pdbx_strand_id
1 'polypeptide(L)'
;MNKTLYAADKPNDCSQCYFWKGSRKGCSLGKENCYYLVAEPPKNKSECDGCPYGRNHRCIGWCTKKILRKDYGKESDKEREDNAV
;
A
#
# COMPACT_ATOMS: atom_id res chain seq x y z
N MET A 1 4.01 8.94 -5.27
CA MET A 1 5.25 8.27 -4.83
C MET A 1 5.08 7.91 -3.37
N ASN A 2 4.97 6.62 -3.05
CA ASN A 2 4.69 6.18 -1.68
C ASN A 2 5.99 6.19 -0.90
N LYS A 3 6.13 7.15 0.02
CA LYS A 3 7.33 7.29 0.84
C LYS A 3 7.26 6.27 1.97
N THR A 4 8.14 5.28 1.93
CA THR A 4 8.35 4.36 3.06
C THR A 4 8.97 5.14 4.22
N LEU A 5 8.38 5.02 5.41
CA LEU A 5 8.88 5.67 6.62
C LEU A 5 9.64 4.65 7.47
N TYR A 6 10.87 4.99 7.83
CA TYR A 6 11.71 4.21 8.73
C TYR A 6 11.93 4.98 10.03
N ALA A 7 12.19 4.25 11.11
CA ALA A 7 12.53 4.81 12.42
C ALA A 7 13.89 5.52 12.37
N ALA A 8 14.08 6.50 13.25
CA ALA A 8 15.26 7.39 13.25
C ALA A 8 16.56 6.66 13.64
N ASP A 9 16.45 5.55 14.36
CA ASP A 9 17.54 4.67 14.78
C ASP A 9 17.98 3.69 13.68
N LYS A 10 17.30 3.68 12.52
CA LYS A 10 17.67 2.81 11.42
C LYS A 10 19.10 3.15 10.95
N PRO A 11 20.03 2.17 10.89
CA PRO A 11 21.36 2.41 10.36
C PRO A 11 21.30 2.78 8.87
N ASN A 12 22.26 3.61 8.44
CA ASN A 12 22.40 4.05 7.05
C ASN A 12 22.63 2.86 6.11
N ASP A 13 23.47 1.91 6.54
CA ASP A 13 23.73 0.67 5.81
C ASP A 13 23.11 -0.54 6.52
N CYS A 14 22.41 -1.37 5.75
CA CYS A 14 21.88 -2.65 6.23
C CYS A 14 22.97 -3.62 6.68
N SER A 15 24.22 -3.47 6.21
CA SER A 15 25.33 -4.31 6.69
C SER A 15 25.65 -4.10 8.18
N GLN A 16 25.32 -2.92 8.72
CA GLN A 16 25.49 -2.55 10.12
C GLN A 16 24.24 -2.81 10.96
N CYS A 17 23.20 -3.40 10.38
CA CYS A 17 21.98 -3.76 11.08
C CYS A 17 22.18 -5.01 11.94
N TYR A 18 21.61 -5.02 13.14
CA TYR A 18 21.62 -6.19 14.05
C TYR A 18 21.06 -7.47 13.40
N PHE A 19 20.06 -7.33 12.53
CA PHE A 19 19.41 -8.46 11.83
C PHE A 19 20.14 -8.90 10.56
N TRP A 20 21.28 -8.30 10.24
CA TRP A 20 22.09 -8.67 9.07
C TRP A 20 22.86 -9.97 9.32
N LYS A 21 22.71 -10.96 8.43
CA LYS A 21 23.40 -12.26 8.51
C LYS A 21 24.52 -12.42 7.47
N GLY A 22 25.01 -11.29 6.93
CA GLY A 22 26.08 -11.26 5.93
C GLY A 22 25.57 -11.12 4.49
N SER A 23 26.46 -10.73 3.57
CA SER A 23 26.12 -10.41 2.18
C SER A 23 25.50 -11.55 1.37
N ARG A 24 25.82 -12.81 1.71
CA ARG A 24 25.21 -13.98 1.05
C ARG A 24 23.77 -14.27 1.51
N LYS A 25 23.45 -14.03 2.79
CA LYS A 25 22.13 -14.37 3.37
C LYS A 25 21.21 -13.16 3.49
N GLY A 26 21.77 -11.95 3.54
CA GLY A 26 21.04 -10.71 3.70
C GLY A 26 20.45 -10.51 5.11
N CYS A 27 19.41 -9.69 5.19
CA CYS A 27 18.65 -9.44 6.43
C CYS A 27 17.80 -10.67 6.78
N SER A 28 17.88 -11.15 8.02
CA SER A 28 17.11 -12.32 8.48
C SER A 28 15.61 -12.13 8.48
N LEU A 29 15.14 -10.88 8.51
CA LEU A 29 13.71 -10.54 8.54
C LEU A 29 13.12 -10.32 7.13
N GLY A 30 13.95 -10.27 6.09
CA GLY A 30 13.51 -9.84 4.76
C GLY A 30 13.27 -8.32 4.66
N LYS A 31 13.12 -7.80 3.44
CA LYS A 31 12.93 -6.34 3.21
C LYS A 31 11.54 -5.86 3.64
N GLU A 32 10.53 -6.71 3.47
CA GLU A 32 9.15 -6.39 3.77
C GLU A 32 8.84 -6.37 5.28
N ASN A 33 9.56 -7.16 6.09
CA ASN A 33 9.44 -7.16 7.56
C ASN A 33 10.63 -6.45 8.25
N CYS A 34 11.12 -5.35 7.67
CA CYS A 34 12.22 -4.61 8.28
C CYS A 34 11.82 -4.10 9.67
N TYR A 35 12.61 -4.40 10.70
CA TYR A 35 12.33 -3.98 12.09
C TYR A 35 12.12 -2.47 12.25
N TYR A 36 12.84 -1.67 11.47
CA TYR A 36 12.74 -0.21 11.53
C TYR A 36 11.62 0.37 10.65
N LEU A 37 10.78 -0.46 10.02
CA LEU A 37 9.69 0.00 9.18
C LEU A 37 8.55 0.55 10.05
N VAL A 38 8.32 1.86 10.01
CA VAL A 38 7.29 2.55 10.84
C VAL A 38 5.94 2.55 10.14
N ALA A 39 5.96 2.70 8.81
CA ALA A 39 4.75 2.59 8.00
C ALA A 39 5.08 1.81 6.73
N GLU A 40 4.29 0.78 6.45
CA GLU A 40 4.29 0.18 5.13
C GLU A 40 3.95 1.27 4.12
N PRO A 41 4.68 1.35 2.98
CA PRO A 41 4.28 2.25 1.92
C PRO A 41 2.82 1.93 1.56
N PRO A 42 1.92 2.93 1.45
CA PRO A 42 0.55 2.66 1.10
C PRO A 42 0.53 1.80 -0.16
N LYS A 43 -0.14 0.65 -0.08
CA LYS A 43 -0.34 -0.19 -1.26
C LYS A 43 -1.04 0.69 -2.29
N ASN A 44 -0.49 0.73 -3.50
CA ASN A 44 -1.12 1.49 -4.59
C ASN A 44 -2.51 0.92 -4.79
N LYS A 45 -3.52 1.65 -4.30
CA LYS A 45 -4.91 1.24 -4.41
C LYS A 45 -5.23 1.15 -5.89
N SER A 46 -5.39 -0.06 -6.40
CA SER A 46 -5.84 -0.25 -7.76
C SER A 46 -7.34 0.05 -7.83
N GLU A 47 -7.84 0.43 -8.99
CA GLU A 47 -9.30 0.56 -9.16
C GLU A 47 -10.04 -0.77 -8.94
N CYS A 48 -9.33 -1.89 -8.92
CA CYS A 48 -9.88 -3.21 -8.65
C CYS A 48 -9.81 -3.61 -7.16
N ASP A 49 -9.14 -2.83 -6.31
CA ASP A 49 -9.04 -3.12 -4.88
C ASP A 49 -10.42 -2.90 -4.22
N GLY A 50 -10.94 -3.94 -3.55
CA GLY A 50 -12.29 -3.96 -2.99
C GLY A 50 -13.40 -4.10 -4.04
N CYS A 51 -13.08 -4.35 -5.31
CA CYS A 51 -14.09 -4.64 -6.33
C CYS A 51 -14.63 -6.07 -6.13
N PRO A 52 -15.96 -6.28 -6.02
CA PRO A 52 -16.54 -7.62 -5.85
C PRO A 52 -16.24 -8.55 -7.03
N TYR A 53 -15.79 -7.99 -8.15
CA TYR A 53 -15.45 -8.71 -9.37
C TYR A 53 -13.94 -8.90 -9.58
N GLY A 54 -13.08 -8.45 -8.65
CA GLY A 54 -11.64 -8.71 -8.65
C GLY A 54 -10.86 -8.26 -9.91
N ARG A 55 -9.58 -8.65 -9.99
CA ARG A 55 -8.67 -8.32 -11.12
C ARG A 55 -8.61 -9.41 -12.20
N ASN A 56 -9.01 -10.64 -11.88
CA ASN A 56 -8.87 -11.81 -12.76
C ASN A 56 -10.03 -11.98 -13.76
N HIS A 57 -11.12 -11.23 -13.61
CA HIS A 57 -12.27 -11.32 -14.51
C HIS A 57 -12.08 -10.36 -15.70
N ARG A 58 -12.01 -10.95 -16.91
CA ARG A 58 -11.84 -10.24 -18.18
C ARG A 58 -12.92 -9.15 -18.34
N CYS A 59 -12.52 -7.87 -18.30
CA CYS A 59 -13.27 -6.64 -18.61
C CYS A 59 -14.62 -6.36 -17.90
N ILE A 60 -15.37 -7.36 -17.40
CA ILE A 60 -16.69 -7.22 -16.77
C ILE A 60 -16.60 -6.41 -15.47
N GLY A 61 -15.57 -6.66 -14.65
CA GLY A 61 -15.38 -5.94 -13.39
C GLY A 61 -15.20 -4.44 -13.57
N TRP A 62 -14.51 -4.03 -14.66
CA TRP A 62 -14.30 -2.61 -14.97
C TRP A 62 -15.54 -1.95 -15.57
N CYS A 63 -16.25 -2.64 -16.48
CA CYS A 63 -17.49 -2.13 -17.07
C CYS A 63 -18.59 -1.91 -16.02
N THR A 64 -18.77 -2.86 -15.09
CA THR A 64 -19.82 -2.77 -14.06
C THR A 64 -19.52 -1.66 -13.05
N LYS A 65 -18.26 -1.50 -12.62
CA LYS A 65 -17.86 -0.41 -11.71
C LYS A 65 -18.07 0.97 -12.35
N LYS A 66 -17.80 1.12 -13.66
CA LYS A 66 -18.08 2.36 -14.38
C LYS A 66 -19.57 2.70 -14.48
N ILE A 67 -20.42 1.69 -14.67
CA ILE A 67 -21.88 1.88 -14.72
C ILE A 67 -22.39 2.29 -13.33
N LEU A 68 -22.02 1.56 -12.28
CA LEU A 68 -22.40 1.88 -10.89
C LEU A 68 -21.93 3.28 -10.46
N ARG A 69 -20.73 3.72 -10.90
CA ARG A 69 -20.27 5.10 -10.66
C ARG A 69 -21.09 6.18 -11.38
N LYS A 70 -21.66 5.87 -12.55
CA LYS A 70 -22.51 6.80 -13.29
C LYS A 70 -23.91 6.88 -12.69
N ASP A 71 -24.42 5.76 -12.20
CA ASP A 71 -25.79 5.66 -11.68
C ASP A 71 -25.90 6.09 -10.20
N TYR A 72 -24.86 5.87 -9.40
CA TYR A 72 -24.82 6.18 -7.97
C TYR A 72 -23.79 7.27 -7.60
N GLY A 73 -23.25 8.01 -8.58
CA GLY A 73 -22.13 8.96 -8.44
C GLY A 73 -22.45 10.32 -7.80
N LYS A 74 -23.27 10.36 -6.75
CA LYS A 74 -23.28 11.44 -5.76
C LYS A 74 -23.24 10.78 -4.39
N GLU A 75 -22.45 11.33 -3.47
CA GLU A 75 -22.29 10.87 -2.08
C GLU A 75 -21.17 9.83 -1.85
N SER A 76 -19.92 10.24 -1.95
CA SER A 76 -18.82 9.71 -1.08
C SER A 76 -17.47 10.44 -1.25
N ASP A 77 -17.41 11.57 -1.96
CA ASP A 77 -16.24 12.46 -1.90
C ASP A 77 -16.39 13.59 -0.86
N LYS A 78 -17.56 13.75 -0.23
CA LYS A 78 -17.82 14.85 0.73
C LYS A 78 -17.52 14.51 2.21
N GLU A 79 -17.63 13.25 2.63
CA GLU A 79 -17.44 12.89 4.05
C GLU A 79 -15.98 12.88 4.53
N ARG A 80 -14.99 13.00 3.64
CA ARG A 80 -13.57 13.14 4.07
C ARG A 80 -13.12 14.59 4.23
N GLU A 81 -13.84 15.56 3.66
CA GLU A 81 -13.48 16.98 3.79
C GLU A 81 -14.20 17.66 4.97
N ASP A 82 -15.37 17.16 5.38
CA ASP A 82 -16.14 17.70 6.50
C ASP A 82 -15.77 17.12 7.90
N ASN A 83 -14.73 16.27 8.01
CA ASN A 83 -14.15 15.84 9.31
C ASN A 83 -12.70 16.35 9.50
N ALA A 84 -12.27 17.31 8.68
CA ALA A 84 -10.95 17.92 8.74
C ALA A 84 -10.99 19.42 9.13
N VAL A 85 -12.09 19.92 9.68
CA VAL A 85 -12.19 21.24 10.33
C VAL A 85 -13.02 21.15 11.60
#